data_AF-A0A395NGJ6-F1
#
_entry.id   AF-A0A395NGJ6-F1
#
_cell.length_a   1.000
_cell.length_b   1.000
_cell.length_c   1.000
_cell.angle_alpha   90.00
_cell.angle_beta   90.00
_cell.angle_gamma   90.00
#
_symmetry.space_group_name_H-M   'P 1'
#
loop_
_entity.id
_entity.type
_entity.pdbx_description
1 polymer ?
#
loop_
_entity_poly.entity_id
_entity_poly.type
_entity_poly.pdbx_seq_one_letter_code
_entity_poly.pdbx_strand_id
1 'polypeptide(L)'
;MAPYRAVTSALLALLLHPAHAQLSNWAADQRTVAALIRDKIFIDGGDVSWLPGLKNGSYGIPVDYANYQGIIFTYNLSYAFNADTNVTGLLLQDPLSKAIGGLGQDNGNSPNYIDGALLANDDEFFFYGGLPVGDSVQYAAPEKDNVLVYQAYSYGTDKPLFNPGFHSLDSLPKTVNPFVTFGGAANAPSENLAFYFSGMTSASGGSIFFNFNDTTRPSRVTNSLITVNMTEQGFEKWSNKSAPSTVKGRASSELVWVPVGEKGILVALGGVVFPEYANATHRSQNAQAS
;
A
#
# COMPACT_ATOMS: atom_id res chain seq x y z
N MET A 1 55.38 25.46 -44.11
CA MET A 1 55.17 24.00 -44.09
C MET A 1 55.68 23.48 -42.75
N ALA A 2 54.75 23.17 -41.85
CA ALA A 2 54.99 22.52 -40.57
C ALA A 2 53.84 21.50 -40.37
N PRO A 3 54.09 20.31 -39.81
CA PRO A 3 53.18 19.19 -39.94
C PRO A 3 52.01 19.27 -38.94
N TYR A 4 50.82 18.98 -39.45
CA TYR A 4 49.63 18.68 -38.67
C TYR A 4 49.89 17.44 -37.79
N ARG A 5 49.87 17.61 -36.46
CA ARG A 5 49.73 16.48 -35.52
C ARG A 5 48.24 16.20 -35.36
N ALA A 6 47.81 15.04 -35.83
CA ALA A 6 46.52 14.47 -35.48
C ALA A 6 46.46 14.26 -33.97
N VAL A 7 45.56 15.00 -33.31
CA VAL A 7 45.19 14.70 -31.92
C VAL A 7 44.21 13.54 -32.00
N THR A 8 44.70 12.35 -31.68
CA THR A 8 43.89 11.17 -31.43
C THR A 8 42.98 11.48 -30.24
N SER A 9 41.69 11.74 -30.51
CA SER A 9 40.67 11.77 -29.47
C SER A 9 40.54 10.36 -28.88
N ALA A 10 41.24 10.10 -27.78
CA ALA A 10 40.95 8.96 -26.94
C ALA A 10 39.55 9.17 -26.38
N LEU A 11 38.59 8.41 -26.91
CA LEU A 11 37.24 8.29 -26.36
C LEU A 11 37.40 7.74 -24.94
N LEU A 12 37.36 8.62 -23.94
CA LEU A 12 37.26 8.23 -22.54
C LEU A 12 35.82 7.74 -22.34
N ALA A 13 35.56 6.49 -22.74
CA ALA A 13 34.40 5.75 -22.26
C ALA A 13 34.63 5.54 -20.77
N LEU A 14 34.25 6.55 -19.98
CA LEU A 14 33.98 6.35 -18.57
C LEU A 14 32.97 5.21 -18.50
N LEU A 15 33.44 4.05 -18.08
CA LEU A 15 32.65 2.95 -17.56
C LEU A 15 31.86 3.52 -16.37
N LEU A 16 30.75 4.19 -16.67
CA LEU A 16 29.66 4.41 -15.73
C LEU A 16 29.18 3.01 -15.38
N HIS A 17 29.77 2.43 -14.33
CA HIS A 17 29.16 1.30 -13.66
C HIS A 17 27.77 1.79 -13.25
N PRO A 18 26.68 1.13 -13.69
CA PRO A 18 25.36 1.50 -13.22
C PRO A 18 25.40 1.47 -11.69
N ALA A 19 24.99 2.57 -11.07
CA ALA A 19 24.78 2.58 -9.62
C ALA A 19 23.68 1.55 -9.35
N HIS A 20 24.06 0.38 -8.88
CA HIS A 20 23.12 -0.67 -8.52
C HIS A 20 22.50 -0.27 -7.19
N ALA A 21 21.17 -0.12 -7.15
CA ALA A 21 20.43 0.02 -5.92
C ALA A 21 19.61 -1.26 -5.72
N GLN A 22 19.63 -1.82 -4.51
CA GLN A 22 18.87 -3.01 -4.16
C GLN A 22 17.80 -2.66 -3.12
N LEU A 23 16.58 -3.15 -3.36
CA LEU A 23 15.51 -3.20 -2.37
C LEU A 23 15.81 -4.30 -1.34
N SER A 24 15.85 -3.94 -0.07
CA SER A 24 16.16 -4.85 1.04
C SER A 24 15.42 -4.42 2.32
N ASN A 25 15.56 -5.19 3.40
CA ASN A 25 14.98 -4.91 4.73
C ASN A 25 13.44 -4.91 4.80
N TRP A 26 12.81 -5.93 4.25
CA TRP A 26 11.44 -6.26 4.63
C TRP A 26 11.47 -6.75 6.08
N ALA A 27 11.04 -5.92 7.03
CA ALA A 27 11.01 -6.31 8.43
C ALA A 27 9.93 -7.39 8.64
N ALA A 28 10.17 -8.34 9.55
CA ALA A 28 9.26 -9.47 9.78
C ALA A 28 7.85 -9.07 10.26
N ASP A 29 7.71 -7.83 10.73
CA ASP A 29 6.50 -7.19 11.22
C ASP A 29 5.94 -6.13 10.25
N GLN A 30 6.60 -5.87 9.12
CA GLN A 30 6.09 -4.97 8.09
C GLN A 30 5.15 -5.71 7.14
N ARG A 31 3.89 -5.29 7.14
CA ARG A 31 2.87 -5.79 6.23
C ARG A 31 2.81 -4.91 4.98
N THR A 32 3.25 -5.46 3.86
CA THR A 32 2.99 -4.90 2.54
C THR A 32 1.69 -5.42 1.98
N VAL A 33 1.04 -4.58 1.20
CA VAL A 33 -0.23 -4.92 0.55
C VAL A 33 -0.04 -4.95 -0.94
N ALA A 34 -0.77 -5.84 -1.60
CA ALA A 34 -0.70 -5.97 -3.04
C ALA A 34 -2.09 -6.06 -3.66
N ALA A 35 -2.22 -5.50 -4.85
CA ALA A 35 -3.38 -5.64 -5.72
C ALA A 35 -2.93 -6.10 -7.10
N LEU A 36 -3.73 -6.97 -7.72
CA LEU A 36 -3.57 -7.34 -9.12
C LEU A 36 -4.66 -6.62 -9.91
N ILE A 37 -4.25 -5.80 -10.88
CA ILE A 37 -5.14 -5.27 -11.91
C ILE A 37 -4.70 -5.92 -13.22
N ARG A 38 -5.53 -6.81 -13.76
CA ARG A 38 -5.25 -7.59 -14.99
C ARG A 38 -3.91 -8.31 -14.94
N ASP A 39 -2.90 -7.78 -15.62
CA ASP A 39 -1.56 -8.34 -15.79
C ASP A 39 -0.49 -7.63 -14.94
N LYS A 40 -0.87 -6.67 -14.09
CA LYS A 40 0.07 -5.87 -13.29
C LYS A 40 -0.23 -5.97 -11.80
N ILE A 41 0.79 -6.40 -11.03
CA ILE A 41 0.77 -6.36 -9.57
C ILE A 41 1.25 -4.98 -9.12
N PHE A 42 0.54 -4.39 -8.17
CA PHE A 42 0.87 -3.16 -7.46
C PHE A 42 1.18 -3.52 -6.02
N ILE A 43 2.28 -3.00 -5.48
CA ILE A 43 2.74 -3.30 -4.12
C ILE A 43 2.94 -1.98 -3.38
N ASP A 44 2.23 -1.81 -2.27
CA ASP A 44 2.28 -0.62 -1.42
C ASP A 44 2.57 -0.99 0.05
N GLY A 45 3.09 -0.02 0.80
CA GLY A 45 3.44 -0.16 2.20
C GLY A 45 4.87 -0.64 2.46
N GLY A 46 5.23 -0.71 3.73
CA GLY A 46 6.60 -0.98 4.20
C GLY A 46 7.53 0.22 4.10
N ASP A 47 8.74 0.05 4.62
CA ASP A 47 9.84 1.01 4.45
C ASP A 47 10.70 0.64 3.24
N VAL A 48 11.15 1.66 2.50
CA VAL A 48 12.02 1.49 1.34
C VAL A 48 13.42 1.93 1.70
N SER A 49 14.30 0.95 1.93
CA SER A 49 15.74 1.19 2.12
C SER A 49 16.51 0.93 0.83
N TRP A 50 17.39 1.86 0.46
CA TRP A 50 18.25 1.74 -0.72
C TRP A 50 19.69 1.42 -0.34
N LEU A 51 20.24 0.34 -0.89
CA LEU A 51 21.66 0.03 -0.77
C LEU A 51 22.43 0.60 -1.97
N PRO A 52 23.26 1.65 -1.80
CA PRO A 52 23.96 2.26 -2.93
C PRO A 52 25.14 1.39 -3.39
N GLY A 53 25.17 1.05 -4.67
CA GLY A 53 26.31 0.41 -5.31
C GLY A 53 27.47 1.38 -5.50
N LEU A 54 28.64 1.04 -4.95
CA LEU A 54 29.86 1.84 -5.03
C LEU A 54 30.70 1.44 -6.26
N LYS A 55 31.55 2.36 -6.73
CA LYS A 55 32.39 2.16 -7.93
C LYS A 55 33.37 0.98 -7.84
N ASN A 56 33.68 0.53 -6.64
CA ASN A 56 34.53 -0.63 -6.36
C ASN A 56 33.75 -1.97 -6.39
N GLY A 57 32.46 -1.95 -6.74
CA GLY A 57 31.59 -3.13 -6.76
C GLY A 57 31.05 -3.54 -5.39
N SER A 58 31.37 -2.82 -4.31
CA SER A 58 30.77 -3.07 -2.99
C SER A 58 29.50 -2.24 -2.80
N TYR A 59 28.67 -2.61 -1.81
CA TYR A 59 27.56 -1.77 -1.37
C TYR A 59 28.01 -0.79 -0.29
N GLY A 60 27.43 0.41 -0.30
CA GLY A 60 27.55 1.38 0.78
C GLY A 60 26.56 1.10 1.90
N ILE A 61 26.49 2.04 2.85
CA ILE A 61 25.54 1.97 3.96
C ILE A 61 24.12 2.14 3.40
N PRO A 62 23.14 1.32 3.82
CA PRO A 62 21.75 1.53 3.44
C PRO A 62 21.30 2.94 3.78
N VAL A 63 20.66 3.59 2.82
CA VAL A 63 20.05 4.89 3.01
C VAL A 63 18.57 4.66 3.20
N ASP A 64 18.12 4.96 4.42
CA ASP A 64 16.72 4.87 4.82
C ASP A 64 16.06 6.23 4.64
N TYR A 65 15.15 6.31 3.68
CA TYR A 65 14.31 7.49 3.46
C TYR A 65 12.85 7.17 3.81
N ALA A 66 12.58 6.10 4.57
CA ALA A 66 11.25 5.49 4.62
C ALA A 66 10.66 5.38 3.19
N ASN A 67 9.34 5.35 3.05
CA ASN A 67 8.69 5.56 1.76
C ASN A 67 8.05 6.97 1.68
N TYR A 68 8.76 8.05 2.05
CA TYR A 68 8.19 9.42 2.02
C TYR A 68 7.77 9.87 0.61
N GLN A 69 8.37 9.28 -0.42
CA GLN A 69 7.97 9.50 -1.81
C GLN A 69 6.69 8.75 -2.20
N GLY A 70 6.08 7.97 -1.29
CA GLY A 70 4.85 7.22 -1.55
C GLY A 70 4.97 6.30 -2.76
N ILE A 71 6.15 5.70 -2.98
CA ILE A 71 6.41 4.82 -4.11
C ILE A 71 5.53 3.57 -3.98
N ILE A 72 4.89 3.21 -5.07
CA ILE A 72 4.19 1.94 -5.26
C ILE A 72 4.99 1.18 -6.31
N PHE A 73 5.49 0.01 -5.93
CA PHE A 73 6.19 -0.85 -6.87
C PHE A 73 5.19 -1.53 -7.79
N THR A 74 5.60 -1.76 -9.02
CA THR A 74 4.75 -2.47 -9.99
C THR A 74 5.50 -3.62 -10.63
N TYR A 75 4.77 -4.68 -10.94
CA TYR A 75 5.30 -5.82 -11.64
C TYR A 75 4.34 -6.29 -12.71
N ASN A 76 4.73 -6.17 -13.99
CA ASN A 76 3.96 -6.72 -15.09
C ASN A 76 4.28 -8.23 -15.24
N LEU A 77 3.24 -9.05 -15.14
CA LEU A 77 3.30 -10.51 -15.21
C LEU A 77 3.75 -11.05 -16.58
N SER A 78 3.78 -10.21 -17.61
CA SER A 78 4.35 -10.52 -18.93
C SER A 78 5.88 -10.59 -18.92
N TYR A 79 6.53 -10.04 -17.89
CA TYR A 79 7.98 -10.13 -17.75
C TYR A 79 8.36 -11.43 -17.03
N ALA A 80 9.12 -12.28 -17.70
CA ALA A 80 9.69 -13.47 -17.07
C ALA A 80 10.86 -13.08 -16.13
N PHE A 81 11.04 -13.85 -15.06
CA PHE A 81 12.20 -13.74 -14.17
C PHE A 81 12.80 -15.12 -13.89
N ASN A 82 14.07 -15.12 -13.52
CA ASN A 82 14.87 -16.27 -13.12
C ASN A 82 15.81 -15.87 -11.97
N ALA A 83 16.69 -16.79 -11.56
CA ALA A 83 17.61 -16.56 -10.44
C ALA A 83 18.60 -15.39 -10.67
N ASP A 84 18.86 -15.02 -11.92
CA ASP A 84 19.79 -13.93 -12.30
C ASP A 84 19.07 -12.60 -12.57
N THR A 85 17.75 -12.57 -12.43
CA THR A 85 16.96 -11.37 -12.75
C THR A 85 17.19 -10.28 -11.70
N ASN A 86 17.45 -9.06 -12.17
CA ASN A 86 17.44 -7.89 -11.32
C ASN A 86 16.00 -7.56 -10.87
N VAL A 87 15.56 -8.21 -9.79
CA VAL A 87 14.20 -8.03 -9.22
C VAL A 87 13.94 -6.57 -8.86
N THR A 88 14.95 -5.85 -8.37
CA THR A 88 14.77 -4.41 -8.04
C THR A 88 14.48 -3.60 -9.29
N GLY A 89 15.24 -3.81 -10.36
CA GLY A 89 15.00 -3.15 -11.65
C GLY A 89 13.63 -3.50 -12.25
N LEU A 90 13.19 -4.74 -12.07
CA LEU A 90 11.89 -5.23 -12.53
C LEU A 90 10.73 -4.53 -11.81
N LEU A 91 10.82 -4.37 -10.49
CA LEU A 91 9.82 -3.70 -9.65
C LEU A 91 9.76 -2.17 -9.85
N LEU A 92 10.82 -1.60 -10.43
CA LEU A 92 11.00 -0.17 -10.66
C LEU A 92 10.86 0.23 -12.13
N GLN A 93 10.33 -0.66 -12.97
CA GLN A 93 10.18 -0.37 -14.39
C GLN A 93 9.12 0.71 -14.64
N ASP A 94 7.97 0.59 -13.99
CA ASP A 94 6.84 1.54 -14.10
C ASP A 94 6.32 1.93 -12.69
N PRO A 95 7.14 2.54 -11.81
CA PRO A 95 6.71 2.84 -10.45
C PRO A 95 5.66 3.95 -10.45
N LEU A 96 4.72 3.89 -9.51
CA LEU A 96 3.82 5.00 -9.22
C LEU A 96 4.26 5.70 -7.95
N SER A 97 3.78 6.93 -7.75
CA SER A 97 3.96 7.64 -6.49
C SER A 97 2.69 8.39 -6.13
N LYS A 98 2.22 8.19 -4.90
CA LYS A 98 1.04 8.86 -4.32
C LYS A 98 1.36 10.14 -3.53
N ALA A 99 2.64 10.52 -3.47
CA ALA A 99 3.09 11.73 -2.79
C ALA A 99 2.99 12.96 -3.70
N ILE A 100 2.85 14.15 -3.08
CA ILE A 100 2.79 15.42 -3.81
C ILE A 100 4.08 15.61 -4.62
N GLY A 101 3.92 15.90 -5.92
CA GLY A 101 5.04 16.11 -6.84
C GLY A 101 5.81 14.83 -7.20
N GLY A 102 5.26 13.67 -6.85
CA GLY A 102 5.78 12.36 -7.23
C GLY A 102 5.54 11.99 -8.70
N LEU A 103 5.97 10.78 -9.08
CA LEU A 103 5.80 10.21 -10.42
C LEU A 103 4.35 9.91 -10.81
N GLY A 104 3.40 9.97 -9.87
CA GLY A 104 1.96 9.82 -10.14
C GLY A 104 1.38 11.06 -10.81
N GLN A 105 0.61 10.86 -11.87
CA GLN A 105 -0.11 11.94 -12.57
C GLN A 105 -1.31 12.36 -11.70
N ASP A 106 -1.18 13.57 -11.14
CA ASP A 106 -2.15 14.40 -10.40
C ASP A 106 -2.48 14.10 -8.91
N ASN A 107 -2.42 15.20 -8.14
CA ASN A 107 -3.05 15.52 -6.83
C ASN A 107 -2.93 14.56 -5.63
N GLY A 108 -2.12 13.50 -5.70
CA GLY A 108 -1.88 12.61 -4.55
C GLY A 108 -1.29 13.36 -3.34
N ASN A 109 -2.09 13.58 -2.29
CA ASN A 109 -1.66 14.09 -0.98
C ASN A 109 -1.78 12.97 0.07
N SER A 110 -1.11 11.85 -0.17
CA SER A 110 -1.13 10.71 0.75
C SER A 110 0.30 10.31 1.11
N PRO A 111 0.69 10.36 2.40
CA PRO A 111 1.98 9.80 2.83
C PRO A 111 2.03 8.29 2.59
N ASN A 112 3.15 7.65 2.91
CA ASN A 112 3.15 6.20 3.08
C ASN A 112 2.18 5.80 4.19
N TYR A 113 1.38 4.76 3.94
CA TYR A 113 0.53 4.14 4.96
C TYR A 113 1.08 2.75 5.23
N ILE A 114 1.34 2.45 6.49
CA ILE A 114 1.80 1.13 6.92
C ILE A 114 0.58 0.32 7.39
N ASP A 115 0.51 -0.95 7.02
CA ASP A 115 -0.56 -1.87 7.46
C ASP A 115 -1.99 -1.37 7.16
N GLY A 116 -2.17 -0.91 5.91
CA GLY A 116 -3.46 -0.62 5.29
C GLY A 116 -3.95 -1.77 4.40
N ALA A 117 -4.68 -1.45 3.33
CA ALA A 117 -5.15 -2.40 2.33
C ALA A 117 -5.30 -1.74 0.96
N LEU A 118 -5.09 -2.53 -0.11
CA LEU A 118 -5.51 -2.20 -1.46
C LEU A 118 -6.77 -3.02 -1.79
N LEU A 119 -7.92 -2.34 -1.73
CA LEU A 119 -9.23 -2.92 -2.07
C LEU A 119 -9.48 -2.76 -3.56
N ALA A 120 -9.43 -3.84 -4.33
CA ALA A 120 -9.25 -3.79 -5.78
C ALA A 120 -10.24 -4.66 -6.56
N ASN A 121 -10.53 -4.25 -7.79
CA ASN A 121 -11.04 -5.11 -8.86
C ASN A 121 -10.01 -5.17 -10.02
N ASP A 122 -10.45 -5.58 -11.21
CA ASP A 122 -9.59 -5.71 -12.39
C ASP A 122 -9.22 -4.38 -13.06
N ASP A 123 -9.67 -3.23 -12.54
CA ASP A 123 -9.55 -1.93 -13.21
C ASP A 123 -9.07 -0.79 -12.29
N GLU A 124 -9.31 -0.87 -10.98
CA GLU A 124 -8.92 0.13 -9.99
C GLU A 124 -8.67 -0.47 -8.60
N PHE A 125 -8.06 0.32 -7.72
CA PHE A 125 -7.97 -0.02 -6.29
C PHE A 125 -8.10 1.20 -5.39
N PHE A 126 -8.60 0.98 -4.18
CA PHE A 126 -8.75 1.96 -3.11
C PHE A 126 -7.75 1.69 -2.00
N PHE A 127 -7.09 2.74 -1.51
CA PHE A 127 -6.32 2.68 -0.28
C PHE A 127 -7.28 2.77 0.90
N TYR A 128 -7.32 1.73 1.73
CA TYR A 128 -8.19 1.69 2.88
C TYR A 128 -7.41 1.36 4.15
N GLY A 129 -7.55 2.21 5.16
CA GLY A 129 -6.86 2.04 6.43
C GLY A 129 -5.35 2.30 6.35
N GLY A 130 -4.67 1.88 7.42
CA GLY A 130 -3.24 2.03 7.61
C GLY A 130 -2.86 3.16 8.54
N LEU A 131 -1.57 3.20 8.85
CA LEU A 131 -0.91 4.14 9.73
C LEU A 131 -0.07 5.11 8.90
N PRO A 132 -0.57 6.32 8.63
CA PRO A 132 0.27 7.37 8.06
C PRO A 132 1.26 7.89 9.11
N VAL A 133 2.36 8.47 8.63
CA VAL A 133 3.21 9.30 9.49
C VAL A 133 2.47 10.61 9.79
N GLY A 134 2.31 10.91 11.08
CA GLY A 134 1.75 12.18 11.54
C GLY A 134 2.82 13.26 11.52
N ASP A 135 2.80 14.12 10.50
CA ASP A 135 3.65 15.31 10.39
C ASP A 135 2.84 16.45 9.79
N SER A 136 2.39 17.39 10.63
CA SER A 136 1.54 18.52 10.21
C SER A 136 2.27 19.58 9.38
N VAL A 137 3.60 19.49 9.26
CA VAL A 137 4.40 20.40 8.43
C VAL A 137 4.50 19.86 7.01
N GLN A 138 4.64 18.54 6.86
CA GLN A 138 4.82 17.88 5.56
C GLN A 138 3.51 17.34 4.96
N TYR A 139 2.58 16.88 5.80
CA TYR A 139 1.38 16.18 5.35
C TYR A 139 0.13 16.69 6.10
N ALA A 140 -0.98 16.84 5.36
CA ALA A 140 -2.27 17.04 6.00
C ALA A 140 -2.68 15.76 6.74
N ALA A 141 -3.37 15.91 7.87
CA ALA A 141 -3.98 14.77 8.53
C ALA A 141 -5.06 14.16 7.61
N PRO A 142 -5.18 12.82 7.51
CA PRO A 142 -6.19 12.22 6.67
C PRO A 142 -7.60 12.55 7.18
N GLU A 143 -8.51 12.78 6.25
CA GLU A 143 -9.91 13.09 6.53
C GLU A 143 -10.74 11.82 6.72
N LYS A 144 -11.84 11.91 7.48
CA LYS A 144 -12.64 10.74 7.89
C LYS A 144 -13.49 10.16 6.75
N ASP A 145 -13.82 10.97 5.77
CA ASP A 145 -14.70 10.69 4.66
C ASP A 145 -13.96 10.55 3.32
N ASN A 146 -12.63 10.54 3.37
CA ASN A 146 -11.76 10.52 2.21
C ASN A 146 -10.98 9.19 2.10
N VAL A 147 -10.92 8.64 0.90
CA VAL A 147 -9.95 7.60 0.51
C VAL A 147 -9.33 7.93 -0.84
N LEU A 148 -8.06 7.56 -1.00
CA LEU A 148 -7.37 7.62 -2.28
C LEU A 148 -7.78 6.42 -3.15
N VAL A 149 -7.99 6.66 -4.43
CA VAL A 149 -8.22 5.62 -5.46
C VAL A 149 -7.18 5.76 -6.56
N TYR A 150 -6.73 4.64 -7.11
CA TYR A 150 -5.98 4.60 -8.37
C TYR A 150 -6.81 3.88 -9.43
N GLN A 151 -7.09 4.58 -10.53
CA GLN A 151 -7.84 4.04 -11.65
C GLN A 151 -6.87 3.73 -12.79
N ALA A 152 -6.70 2.45 -13.12
CA ALA A 152 -5.81 2.02 -14.19
C ALA A 152 -6.53 1.95 -15.54
N TYR A 153 -7.79 1.52 -15.53
CA TYR A 153 -8.61 1.34 -16.72
C TYR A 153 -10.03 1.86 -16.51
N SER A 154 -10.68 2.32 -17.58
CA SER A 154 -12.10 2.66 -17.54
C SER A 154 -12.95 1.41 -17.76
N TYR A 155 -14.06 1.32 -17.03
CA TYR A 155 -15.05 0.26 -17.19
C TYR A 155 -16.48 0.78 -16.94
N GLY A 156 -17.49 0.03 -17.39
CA GLY A 156 -18.90 0.45 -17.35
C GLY A 156 -19.25 1.45 -18.46
N THR A 157 -19.96 2.52 -18.11
CA THR A 157 -20.34 3.58 -19.07
C THR A 157 -19.10 4.20 -19.73
N ASP A 158 -19.21 4.52 -21.02
CA ASP A 158 -18.15 5.17 -21.79
C ASP A 158 -17.74 6.51 -21.14
N LYS A 159 -16.43 6.71 -21.02
CA LYS A 159 -15.79 7.86 -20.37
C LYS A 159 -14.73 8.43 -21.33
N PRO A 160 -15.12 9.26 -22.32
CA PRO A 160 -14.21 9.73 -23.36
C PRO A 160 -13.06 10.62 -22.86
N LEU A 161 -13.14 11.10 -21.61
CA LEU A 161 -12.11 11.92 -20.96
C LEU A 161 -11.34 11.15 -19.87
N PHE A 162 -11.51 9.83 -19.77
CA PHE A 162 -10.80 9.02 -18.79
C PHE A 162 -9.29 9.08 -19.02
N ASN A 163 -8.55 9.34 -17.95
CA ASN A 163 -7.11 9.18 -17.90
C ASN A 163 -6.76 8.37 -16.66
N PRO A 164 -5.89 7.34 -16.77
CA PRO A 164 -5.42 6.61 -15.61
C PRO A 164 -4.70 7.54 -14.62
N GLY A 165 -4.95 7.36 -13.32
CA GLY A 165 -4.39 8.26 -12.33
C GLY A 165 -4.92 8.07 -10.92
N PHE A 166 -4.42 8.91 -10.03
CA PHE A 166 -4.88 8.99 -8.65
C PHE A 166 -6.02 10.00 -8.53
N HIS A 167 -7.04 9.64 -7.74
CA HIS A 167 -8.15 10.52 -7.43
C HIS A 167 -8.52 10.39 -5.95
N SER A 168 -9.08 11.44 -5.37
CA SER A 168 -9.67 11.38 -4.03
C SER A 168 -11.16 11.07 -4.13
N LEU A 169 -11.64 10.19 -3.26
CA LEU A 169 -13.06 9.94 -3.04
C LEU A 169 -13.48 10.59 -1.71
N ASP A 170 -14.00 11.81 -1.78
CA ASP A 170 -14.30 12.67 -0.61
C ASP A 170 -15.74 12.49 -0.09
N SER A 171 -16.30 11.27 -0.16
CA SER A 171 -17.72 11.05 0.14
C SER A 171 -18.04 9.67 0.73
N LEU A 172 -17.12 9.09 1.50
CA LEU A 172 -17.41 7.84 2.19
C LEU A 172 -18.66 7.97 3.08
N PRO A 173 -19.55 6.96 3.09
CA PRO A 173 -20.69 6.95 3.99
C PRO A 173 -20.26 7.07 5.45
N LYS A 174 -21.02 7.81 6.27
CA LYS A 174 -20.74 8.02 7.70
C LYS A 174 -20.58 6.73 8.53
N THR A 175 -21.10 5.60 8.02
CA THR A 175 -20.99 4.28 8.63
C THR A 175 -19.63 3.60 8.40
N VAL A 176 -18.84 4.09 7.45
CA VAL A 176 -17.50 3.60 7.12
C VAL A 176 -16.46 4.51 7.76
N ASN A 177 -15.38 3.92 8.27
CA ASN A 177 -14.34 4.66 8.97
C ASN A 177 -12.96 4.21 8.46
N PRO A 178 -12.25 5.04 7.67
CA PRO A 178 -10.94 4.72 7.15
C PRO A 178 -9.85 4.76 8.23
N PHE A 179 -10.11 5.27 9.44
CA PHE A 179 -9.15 5.26 10.55
C PHE A 179 -9.06 3.90 11.24
N VAL A 180 -8.57 2.91 10.50
CA VAL A 180 -8.38 1.53 10.94
C VAL A 180 -7.06 0.97 10.39
N THR A 181 -6.40 0.10 11.12
CA THR A 181 -5.16 -0.59 10.69
C THR A 181 -5.19 -2.05 11.15
N PHE A 182 -4.21 -2.87 10.80
CA PHE A 182 -4.10 -4.26 11.25
C PHE A 182 -5.31 -5.12 10.87
N GLY A 183 -6.01 -4.81 9.78
CA GLY A 183 -7.17 -5.59 9.33
C GLY A 183 -6.81 -6.57 8.22
N GLY A 184 -7.66 -7.58 8.05
CA GLY A 184 -7.55 -8.50 6.92
C GLY A 184 -8.27 -7.95 5.70
N ALA A 185 -7.66 -7.98 4.53
CA ALA A 185 -8.27 -7.54 3.29
C ALA A 185 -8.34 -8.67 2.26
N ALA A 186 -9.41 -8.70 1.47
CA ALA A 186 -9.57 -9.66 0.39
C ALA A 186 -10.27 -9.00 -0.81
N ASN A 187 -9.78 -9.29 -2.00
CA ASN A 187 -10.38 -8.86 -3.26
C ASN A 187 -11.12 -10.03 -3.90
N ALA A 188 -12.29 -9.76 -4.47
CA ALA A 188 -13.11 -10.71 -5.22
C ALA A 188 -13.39 -10.13 -6.61
N PRO A 189 -12.40 -10.16 -7.53
CA PRO A 189 -12.50 -9.47 -8.82
C PRO A 189 -13.70 -9.93 -9.65
N SER A 190 -14.03 -11.23 -9.65
CA SER A 190 -15.20 -11.76 -10.37
C SER A 190 -16.53 -11.17 -9.90
N GLU A 191 -16.58 -10.70 -8.66
CA GLU A 191 -17.78 -10.12 -8.05
C GLU A 191 -17.77 -8.58 -8.09
N ASN A 192 -16.67 -7.97 -8.54
CA ASN A 192 -16.39 -6.53 -8.35
C ASN A 192 -16.57 -6.10 -6.88
N LEU A 193 -16.12 -6.94 -5.95
CA LEU A 193 -16.17 -6.67 -4.51
C LEU A 193 -14.77 -6.72 -3.91
N ALA A 194 -14.56 -5.89 -2.90
CA ALA A 194 -13.43 -6.05 -1.99
C ALA A 194 -13.88 -5.83 -0.54
N PHE A 195 -13.13 -6.42 0.37
CA PHE A 195 -13.52 -6.58 1.77
C PHE A 195 -12.36 -6.18 2.68
N TYR A 196 -12.69 -5.50 3.77
CA TYR A 196 -11.77 -5.25 4.88
C TYR A 196 -12.43 -5.69 6.18
N PHE A 197 -11.84 -6.67 6.84
CA PHE A 197 -12.35 -7.25 8.07
C PHE A 197 -11.50 -6.81 9.26
N SER A 198 -12.21 -6.32 10.28
CA SER A 198 -11.68 -6.12 11.62
C SER A 198 -10.52 -5.12 11.68
N GLY A 199 -9.45 -5.44 12.42
CA GLY A 199 -8.36 -4.53 12.71
C GLY A 199 -8.60 -3.65 13.94
N MET A 200 -7.83 -2.57 14.04
CA MET A 200 -7.77 -1.70 15.20
C MET A 200 -8.03 -0.24 14.86
N THR A 201 -8.75 0.44 15.74
CA THR A 201 -8.94 1.90 15.72
C THR A 201 -8.33 2.53 16.97
N SER A 202 -8.21 3.85 16.98
CA SER A 202 -8.05 4.61 18.23
C SER A 202 -9.24 4.41 19.18
N ALA A 203 -9.08 4.80 20.44
CA ALA A 203 -10.16 4.73 21.43
C ALA A 203 -11.37 5.60 21.04
N SER A 204 -11.15 6.73 20.37
CA SER A 204 -12.23 7.58 19.83
C SER A 204 -12.79 7.05 18.50
N GLY A 205 -12.05 6.19 17.79
CA GLY A 205 -12.33 5.87 16.39
C GLY A 205 -11.96 7.00 15.43
N GLY A 206 -11.25 8.03 15.90
CA GLY A 206 -10.65 9.06 15.07
C GLY A 206 -9.27 8.65 14.54
N SER A 207 -8.52 9.63 14.03
CA SER A 207 -7.23 9.45 13.38
C SER A 207 -6.25 8.56 14.15
N ILE A 208 -5.46 7.82 13.38
CA ILE A 208 -4.40 6.93 13.84
C ILE A 208 -3.11 7.27 13.08
N PHE A 209 -1.95 7.11 13.72
CA PHE A 209 -0.64 7.43 13.13
C PHE A 209 0.39 6.39 13.52
N PHE A 210 1.43 6.23 12.70
CA PHE A 210 2.56 5.34 13.00
C PHE A 210 3.35 5.84 14.24
N ASN A 211 3.65 7.14 14.28
CA ASN A 211 4.23 7.85 15.41
C ASN A 211 3.15 8.29 16.42
N PHE A 212 2.32 7.34 16.84
CA PHE A 212 1.16 7.60 17.69
C PHE A 212 1.51 8.15 19.09
N ASN A 213 0.52 8.78 19.71
CA ASN A 213 0.48 9.08 21.15
C ASN A 213 -0.73 8.37 21.79
N ASP A 214 -1.01 8.65 23.06
CA ASP A 214 -2.10 8.01 23.80
C ASP A 214 -3.50 8.16 23.17
N THR A 215 -3.73 9.22 22.40
CA THR A 215 -5.03 9.51 21.76
C THR A 215 -5.14 8.94 20.35
N THR A 216 -4.03 8.82 19.63
CA THR A 216 -3.98 8.38 18.22
C THR A 216 -3.45 6.96 18.05
N ARG A 217 -3.11 6.27 19.13
CA ARG A 217 -2.67 4.87 19.08
C ARG A 217 -3.81 3.91 18.74
N PRO A 218 -3.59 2.92 17.85
CA PRO A 218 -4.49 1.79 17.70
C PRO A 218 -4.65 1.07 19.05
N SER A 219 -5.87 1.02 19.58
CA SER A 219 -6.11 0.51 20.93
C SER A 219 -7.42 -0.26 21.10
N ARG A 220 -8.31 -0.23 20.11
CA ARG A 220 -9.58 -0.97 20.13
C ARG A 220 -9.71 -1.84 18.89
N VAL A 221 -9.80 -3.15 19.10
CA VAL A 221 -10.12 -4.11 18.05
C VAL A 221 -11.60 -3.98 17.64
N THR A 222 -11.88 -3.94 16.34
CA THR A 222 -13.25 -3.86 15.80
C THR A 222 -13.68 -5.20 15.21
N ASN A 223 -14.98 -5.44 15.07
CA ASN A 223 -15.52 -6.60 14.34
C ASN A 223 -16.25 -6.18 13.05
N SER A 224 -15.92 -5.01 12.51
CA SER A 224 -16.52 -4.48 11.28
C SER A 224 -16.09 -5.30 10.06
N LEU A 225 -17.03 -5.59 9.16
CA LEU A 225 -16.75 -5.98 7.80
C LEU A 225 -17.13 -4.81 6.89
N ILE A 226 -16.11 -4.20 6.31
CA ILE A 226 -16.25 -3.19 5.28
C ILE A 226 -16.33 -3.91 3.95
N THR A 227 -17.24 -3.47 3.08
CA THR A 227 -17.38 -3.97 1.72
C THR A 227 -17.45 -2.79 0.79
N VAL A 228 -16.60 -2.81 -0.24
CA VAL A 228 -16.70 -1.91 -1.38
C VAL A 228 -17.24 -2.70 -2.56
N ASN A 229 -18.27 -2.15 -3.20
CA ASN A 229 -18.79 -2.64 -4.46
C ASN A 229 -18.37 -1.70 -5.57
N MET A 230 -17.60 -2.26 -6.51
CA MET A 230 -16.95 -1.59 -7.65
C MET A 230 -17.62 -1.99 -8.97
N THR A 231 -18.94 -2.23 -8.97
CA THR A 231 -19.65 -2.60 -10.22
C THR A 231 -19.77 -1.39 -11.16
N GLU A 232 -19.85 -0.18 -10.59
CA GLU A 232 -19.99 1.08 -11.33
C GLU A 232 -18.86 2.03 -10.93
N GLN A 233 -17.88 2.17 -11.83
CA GLN A 233 -16.73 3.07 -11.63
C GLN A 233 -17.17 4.52 -11.37
N GLY A 234 -16.60 5.13 -10.33
CA GLY A 234 -16.93 6.47 -9.85
C GLY A 234 -18.21 6.55 -9.01
N PHE A 235 -18.89 5.42 -8.79
CA PHE A 235 -20.12 5.31 -7.99
C PHE A 235 -20.06 4.14 -7.02
N GLU A 236 -18.87 3.87 -6.47
CA GLU A 236 -18.62 2.72 -5.62
C GLU A 236 -19.47 2.77 -4.35
N LYS A 237 -20.07 1.63 -4.01
CA LYS A 237 -20.96 1.54 -2.86
C LYS A 237 -20.21 0.92 -1.71
N TRP A 238 -19.98 1.73 -0.69
CA TRP A 238 -19.34 1.32 0.54
C TRP A 238 -20.38 0.95 1.60
N SER A 239 -20.11 -0.12 2.35
CA SER A 239 -20.96 -0.53 3.47
C SER A 239 -20.13 -1.04 4.63
N ASN A 240 -20.69 -0.95 5.83
CA ASN A 240 -20.12 -1.51 7.05
C ASN A 240 -21.16 -2.39 7.71
N LYS A 241 -20.84 -3.68 7.83
CA LYS A 241 -21.67 -4.65 8.55
C LYS A 241 -20.80 -5.37 9.56
N SER A 242 -21.02 -5.14 10.85
CA SER A 242 -20.32 -5.92 11.87
C SER A 242 -20.63 -7.41 11.75
N ALA A 243 -19.61 -8.24 11.95
CA ALA A 243 -19.80 -9.67 12.11
C ALA A 243 -20.68 -9.96 13.35
N PRO A 244 -21.38 -11.11 13.38
CA PRO A 244 -22.14 -11.53 14.57
C PRO A 244 -21.25 -11.51 15.81
N SER A 245 -21.84 -11.31 16.99
CA SER A 245 -21.09 -11.22 18.26
C SER A 245 -20.29 -12.49 18.62
N THR A 246 -20.63 -13.63 18.01
CA THR A 246 -19.88 -14.89 18.12
C THR A 246 -18.53 -14.85 17.39
N VAL A 247 -18.38 -13.97 16.40
CA VAL A 247 -17.13 -13.74 15.66
C VAL A 247 -16.40 -12.57 16.31
N LYS A 248 -15.33 -12.87 17.05
CA LYS A 248 -14.49 -11.84 17.66
C LYS A 248 -13.72 -11.08 16.58
N GLY A 249 -13.56 -9.78 16.79
CA GLY A 249 -12.58 -8.99 16.06
C GLY A 249 -11.15 -9.44 16.35
N ARG A 250 -10.25 -9.23 15.40
CA ARG A 250 -8.87 -9.67 15.38
C ARG A 250 -7.99 -8.62 14.68
N ALA A 251 -6.83 -8.35 15.24
CA ALA A 251 -5.77 -7.58 14.60
C ALA A 251 -4.81 -8.53 13.85
N SER A 252 -4.30 -8.07 12.71
CA SER A 252 -3.43 -8.76 11.76
C SER A 252 -3.96 -10.14 11.37
N SER A 253 -5.28 -10.25 11.15
CA SER A 253 -5.85 -11.43 10.51
C SER A 253 -5.60 -11.39 9.01
N GLU A 254 -5.39 -12.56 8.41
CA GLU A 254 -5.47 -12.70 6.96
C GLU A 254 -6.91 -12.96 6.54
N LEU A 255 -7.36 -12.28 5.49
CA LEU A 255 -8.69 -12.48 4.92
C LEU A 255 -8.53 -13.07 3.52
N VAL A 256 -9.22 -14.17 3.25
CA VAL A 256 -9.18 -14.83 1.95
C VAL A 256 -10.60 -14.93 1.41
N TRP A 257 -10.79 -14.49 0.18
CA TRP A 257 -12.01 -14.79 -0.57
C TRP A 257 -11.80 -16.06 -1.39
N VAL A 258 -12.78 -16.96 -1.34
CA VAL A 258 -12.75 -18.23 -2.06
C VAL A 258 -13.97 -18.30 -2.99
N PRO A 259 -13.80 -18.47 -4.31
CA PRO A 259 -14.88 -18.47 -5.31
C PRO A 259 -15.69 -19.78 -5.29
N VAL A 260 -16.42 -20.04 -4.19
CA VAL A 260 -17.32 -21.19 -4.05
C VAL A 260 -18.75 -20.74 -3.76
N GLY A 261 -19.72 -21.33 -4.45
CA GLY A 261 -21.13 -20.91 -4.39
C GLY A 261 -21.41 -19.68 -5.24
N GLU A 262 -22.54 -19.00 -5.00
CA GLU A 262 -23.02 -17.91 -5.85
C GLU A 262 -22.15 -16.65 -5.80
N LYS A 263 -21.52 -16.35 -4.65
CA LYS A 263 -20.72 -15.12 -4.44
C LYS A 263 -19.39 -15.35 -3.71
N GLY A 264 -19.00 -16.61 -3.58
CA GLY A 264 -17.86 -17.01 -2.76
C GLY A 264 -18.12 -16.96 -1.25
N ILE A 265 -17.07 -17.29 -0.51
CA ILE A 265 -17.02 -17.19 0.96
C ILE A 265 -15.80 -16.37 1.38
N LEU A 266 -15.90 -15.74 2.55
CA LEU A 266 -14.77 -15.07 3.20
C LEU A 266 -14.28 -15.90 4.37
N VAL A 267 -12.97 -16.13 4.42
CA VAL A 267 -12.31 -16.88 5.48
C VAL A 267 -11.31 -15.96 6.17
N ALA A 268 -11.54 -15.66 7.44
CA ALA A 268 -10.59 -14.93 8.29
C ALA A 268 -9.72 -15.93 9.06
N LEU A 269 -8.40 -15.85 8.89
CA LEU A 269 -7.40 -16.76 9.44
C LEU A 269 -6.36 -15.99 10.27
N GLY A 270 -5.88 -16.59 11.35
CA GLY A 270 -4.81 -16.00 12.16
C GLY A 270 -5.18 -14.66 12.78
N GLY A 271 -4.16 -13.90 13.19
CA GLY A 271 -4.24 -12.64 13.95
C GLY A 271 -4.38 -12.85 15.46
N VAL A 272 -4.64 -11.77 16.21
CA VAL A 272 -4.84 -11.81 17.67
C VAL A 272 -5.98 -10.88 18.14
N VAL A 273 -6.63 -11.23 19.26
CA VAL A 273 -7.70 -10.42 19.86
C VAL A 273 -7.15 -9.36 20.84
N PHE A 274 -5.93 -9.58 21.36
CA PHE A 274 -5.23 -8.68 22.27
C PHE A 274 -3.79 -8.43 21.78
N PRO A 275 -3.61 -7.59 20.74
CA PRO A 275 -2.30 -7.35 20.14
C PRO A 275 -1.39 -6.55 21.08
N GLU A 276 -0.28 -7.16 21.51
CA GLU A 276 0.73 -6.49 22.34
C GLU A 276 1.53 -5.44 21.56
N TYR A 277 1.75 -5.68 20.27
CA TYR A 277 2.53 -4.80 19.38
C TYR A 277 1.85 -3.47 19.06
N ALA A 278 0.55 -3.33 19.39
CA ALA A 278 -0.20 -2.10 19.16
C ALA A 278 0.10 -1.00 20.21
N ASN A 279 1.10 -1.17 21.07
CA ASN A 279 1.54 -0.14 22.00
C ASN A 279 3.06 -0.16 22.22
N ALA A 280 3.61 0.99 22.62
CA ALA A 280 5.04 1.18 22.83
C ALA A 280 5.64 0.31 23.96
N THR A 281 4.81 -0.27 24.84
CA THR A 281 5.30 -1.14 25.92
C THR A 281 5.33 -2.62 25.54
N HIS A 282 4.85 -2.99 24.34
CA HIS A 282 4.72 -4.37 23.89
C HIS A 282 4.04 -5.26 24.94
N ARG A 283 2.91 -4.79 25.49
CA ARG A 283 2.12 -5.54 26.48
C ARG A 283 0.71 -5.77 25.98
N SER A 284 0.24 -7.01 26.06
CA SER A 284 -1.16 -7.33 25.79
C SER A 284 -2.09 -6.62 26.79
N GLN A 285 -3.25 -6.17 26.29
CA GLN A 285 -4.33 -5.63 27.13
C GLN A 285 -4.98 -6.70 28.01
N ASN A 286 -4.77 -7.97 27.67
CA ASN A 286 -5.14 -9.11 28.51
C ASN A 286 -3.88 -9.69 29.14
N ALA A 287 -3.73 -9.51 30.45
CA ALA A 287 -2.58 -9.98 31.23
C ALA A 287 -2.38 -11.50 31.22
N GLN A 288 -3.41 -12.29 30.85
CA GLN A 288 -3.31 -13.75 30.70
C GLN A 288 -2.89 -14.18 29.28
N ALA A 289 -2.79 -13.23 28.34
CA ALA A 289 -2.34 -13.48 26.98
C ALA A 289 -0.88 -13.06 26.74
N SER A 290 -0.18 -12.60 27.80
CA SER A 290 1.25 -12.26 27.82
C SER A 290 2.11 -13.42 28.30
#